data_AF-A0A8H4AK89-F1
#
_entry.id   AF-A0A8H4AK89-F1
#
_cell.length_a   1.000
_cell.length_b   1.000
_cell.length_c   1.000
_cell.angle_alpha   90.00
_cell.angle_beta   90.00
_cell.angle_gamma   90.00
#
_symmetry.space_group_name_H-M   'P 1'
#
loop_
_entity.id
_entity.type
_entity.pdbx_description
1 polymer ?
#
loop_
_entity_poly.entity_id
_entity_poly.type
_entity_poly.pdbx_seq_one_letter_code
_entity_poly.pdbx_strand_id
1 'polypeptide(L)'
;MESILNNVSYSETLNIKILNALDSIIESSLPPNYKYFVDSFKSIPLHVMSFRPVSDKTKNAFCKLFDAGHTPSSVYHTYWEQQQLKYENDKKMLADRAVFPHKSDIKYLHKKYREKHIGAPMEKKYLTG
;
A
#
# COMPACT_ATOMS: atom_id res chain seq x y z
N MET A 1 -32.58 -29.59 -3.78
CA MET A 1 -32.07 -28.23 -4.07
C MET A 1 -30.55 -28.33 -4.27
N GLU A 2 -30.08 -28.84 -5.41
CA GLU A 2 -28.63 -29.05 -5.67
C GLU A 2 -28.15 -28.40 -6.99
N SER A 3 -28.87 -27.40 -7.52
CA SER A 3 -28.55 -26.83 -8.85
C SER A 3 -27.85 -25.46 -8.82
N ILE A 4 -27.57 -24.89 -7.64
CA ILE A 4 -27.04 -23.51 -7.55
C ILE A 4 -25.55 -23.46 -7.14
N LEU A 5 -25.02 -24.48 -6.44
CA LEU A 5 -23.65 -24.48 -5.93
C LEU A 5 -22.57 -24.88 -6.97
N ASN A 6 -22.95 -25.55 -8.07
CA ASN A 6 -21.97 -26.01 -9.08
C ASN A 6 -21.63 -24.98 -10.17
N ASN A 7 -22.40 -23.89 -10.29
CA ASN A 7 -22.18 -22.89 -11.34
C ASN A 7 -21.11 -21.84 -11.00
N VAL A 8 -20.82 -21.63 -9.71
CA VAL A 8 -19.83 -20.64 -9.27
C VAL A 8 -18.40 -21.13 -9.57
N SER A 9 -18.11 -22.41 -9.30
CA SER A 9 -16.80 -23.05 -9.53
C SER A 9 -16.42 -23.19 -11.02
N TYR A 10 -17.40 -23.47 -11.88
CA TYR A 10 -17.14 -23.63 -13.32
C TYR A 10 -16.85 -22.29 -14.01
N SER A 11 -17.54 -21.21 -13.61
CA SER A 11 -17.31 -19.88 -14.21
C SER A 11 -15.93 -19.30 -13.83
N GLU A 12 -15.48 -19.52 -12.59
CA GLU A 12 -14.17 -19.06 -12.13
C GLU A 12 -13.04 -19.82 -12.83
N THR A 13 -13.17 -21.13 -12.98
CA THR A 13 -12.18 -21.94 -13.71
C THR A 13 -12.16 -21.63 -15.21
N LEU A 14 -13.29 -21.29 -15.81
CA LEU A 14 -13.37 -20.82 -17.19
C LEU A 14 -12.68 -19.46 -17.36
N ASN A 15 -12.94 -18.52 -16.45
CA ASN A 15 -12.32 -17.19 -16.47
C ASN A 15 -10.79 -17.27 -16.33
N ILE A 16 -10.28 -18.13 -15.44
CA ILE A 16 -8.83 -18.33 -15.28
C ILE A 16 -8.21 -18.90 -16.57
N LYS A 17 -8.87 -19.85 -17.23
CA LYS A 17 -8.40 -20.40 -18.51
C LYS A 17 -8.39 -19.37 -19.62
N ILE A 18 -9.42 -18.51 -19.70
CA ILE A 18 -9.50 -17.44 -20.69
C ILE A 18 -8.39 -16.41 -20.46
N LEU A 19 -8.17 -16.00 -19.20
CA LEU A 19 -7.10 -15.07 -18.86
C LEU A 19 -5.71 -15.63 -19.22
N ASN A 20 -5.45 -16.90 -18.90
CA ASN A 20 -4.18 -17.55 -19.24
C ASN A 20 -3.98 -17.68 -20.76
N ALA A 21 -5.04 -17.95 -21.52
CA ALA A 21 -4.98 -18.02 -22.98
C ALA A 21 -4.71 -16.64 -23.59
N LEU A 22 -5.34 -15.59 -23.07
CA LEU A 22 -5.10 -14.21 -23.51
C LEU A 22 -3.67 -13.76 -23.23
N ASP A 23 -3.12 -14.08 -22.06
CA ASP A 23 -1.73 -13.77 -21.72
C ASP A 23 -0.74 -14.42 -22.71
N SER A 24 -0.99 -15.67 -23.09
CA SER A 24 -0.16 -16.39 -24.07
C SER A 24 -0.26 -15.79 -25.50
N ILE A 25 -1.45 -15.32 -25.90
CA ILE A 25 -1.67 -14.65 -27.20
C ILE A 25 -0.97 -13.29 -27.22
N ILE A 26 -1.05 -12.53 -26.13
CA ILE A 26 -0.37 -11.25 -26.02
C ILE A 26 1.15 -11.47 -26.06
N GLU A 27 1.69 -12.45 -25.33
CA GLU A 27 3.13 -12.72 -25.35
C GLU A 27 3.67 -13.18 -26.71
N SER A 28 2.87 -13.93 -27.49
CA SER A 28 3.26 -14.40 -28.82
C SER A 28 3.07 -13.38 -29.94
N SER A 29 2.22 -12.37 -29.74
CA SER A 29 1.97 -11.29 -30.70
C SER A 29 2.95 -10.11 -30.55
N LEU A 30 3.73 -10.09 -29.47
CA LEU A 30 4.66 -9.01 -29.19
C LEU A 30 6.04 -9.28 -29.81
N PRO A 31 6.71 -8.26 -30.39
CA PRO A 31 8.06 -8.40 -30.91
C PRO A 31 9.05 -8.91 -29.86
N PRO A 32 10.13 -9.64 -30.24
CA PRO A 32 11.08 -10.26 -29.29
C PRO A 32 11.72 -9.29 -28.28
N ASN A 33 11.88 -8.03 -28.68
CA ASN A 33 12.41 -6.91 -27.91
C ASN A 33 11.39 -6.28 -26.93
N TYR A 34 10.13 -6.69 -26.99
CA TYR A 34 9.05 -6.16 -26.14
C TYR A 34 8.87 -6.96 -24.85
N LYS A 35 9.43 -8.18 -24.75
CA LYS A 35 9.44 -8.98 -23.52
C LYS A 35 10.06 -8.21 -22.34
N TYR A 36 11.14 -7.47 -22.59
CA TYR A 36 11.80 -6.62 -21.58
C TYR A 36 10.88 -5.51 -21.06
N PHE A 37 10.06 -4.92 -21.94
CA PHE A 37 9.09 -3.89 -21.58
C PHE A 37 7.95 -4.48 -20.73
N VAL A 38 7.43 -5.65 -21.14
CA VAL A 38 6.38 -6.36 -20.39
C VAL A 38 6.87 -6.80 -19.01
N ASP A 39 8.08 -7.34 -18.90
CA ASP A 39 8.66 -7.76 -17.61
C ASP A 39 8.92 -6.56 -16.68
N SER A 40 9.27 -5.41 -17.25
CA SER A 40 9.40 -4.14 -16.51
C SER A 40 8.05 -3.59 -16.06
N PHE A 41 6.97 -3.79 -16.82
CA PHE A 41 5.60 -3.47 -16.40
C PHE A 41 5.07 -4.46 -15.35
N LYS A 42 5.36 -5.75 -15.49
CA LYS A 42 4.97 -6.81 -14.55
C LYS A 42 5.69 -6.69 -13.20
N SER A 43 6.85 -6.03 -13.17
CA SER A 43 7.61 -5.81 -11.94
C SER A 43 7.93 -4.33 -11.72
N ILE A 44 7.11 -3.65 -10.91
CA ILE A 44 7.49 -2.33 -10.39
C ILE A 44 8.78 -2.53 -9.57
N PRO A 45 9.90 -1.88 -9.95
CA PRO A 45 11.14 -2.06 -9.22
C PRO A 45 11.00 -1.61 -7.77
N LEU A 46 11.62 -2.34 -6.85
CA LEU A 46 11.52 -2.11 -5.40
C LEU A 46 11.86 -0.65 -5.02
N HIS A 47 12.83 -0.04 -5.71
CA HIS A 47 13.23 1.35 -5.50
C HIS A 47 12.16 2.37 -5.94
N VAL A 48 11.28 2.04 -6.87
CA VAL A 48 10.16 2.92 -7.28
C VAL A 48 9.06 2.91 -6.21
N MET A 49 8.88 1.76 -5.55
CA MET A 49 7.88 1.59 -4.50
C MET A 49 8.19 2.43 -3.24
N SER A 50 9.46 2.77 -3.00
CA SER A 50 9.84 3.66 -1.89
C SER A 50 9.50 5.15 -2.14
N PHE A 51 9.22 5.54 -3.39
CA PHE A 51 8.77 6.90 -3.73
C PHE A 51 7.25 7.02 -3.76
N ARG A 52 6.50 5.93 -3.64
CA ARG A 52 5.04 5.98 -3.63
C ARG A 52 4.52 6.82 -2.46
N PRO A 53 3.43 7.57 -2.65
CA PRO A 53 2.73 8.19 -1.55
C PRO A 53 2.14 7.10 -0.64
N VAL A 54 2.06 7.42 0.65
CA VAL A 54 1.37 6.57 1.63
C VAL A 54 -0.08 6.37 1.19
N SER A 55 -0.55 5.11 1.19
CA SER A 55 -1.93 4.80 0.78
C SER A 55 -2.94 5.38 1.77
N ASP A 56 -4.14 5.69 1.30
CA ASP A 56 -5.19 6.21 2.18
C ASP A 56 -5.64 5.19 3.23
N LYS A 57 -5.58 3.89 2.89
CA LYS A 57 -5.80 2.81 3.84
C LYS A 57 -4.81 2.88 5.00
N THR A 58 -3.52 3.06 4.71
CA THR A 58 -2.46 3.19 5.72
C THR A 58 -2.59 4.49 6.50
N LYS A 59 -2.90 5.62 5.85
CA LYS A 59 -3.18 6.89 6.54
C LYS A 59 -4.33 6.73 7.54
N ASN A 60 -5.42 6.09 7.14
CA ASN A 60 -6.58 5.86 8.00
C ASN A 60 -6.24 4.94 9.18
N ALA A 61 -5.38 3.94 8.99
CA ALA A 61 -4.88 3.11 10.09
C ALA A 61 -4.10 3.94 11.12
N PHE A 62 -3.26 4.87 10.67
CA PHE A 62 -2.56 5.78 11.58
C PHE A 62 -3.50 6.76 12.28
N CYS A 63 -4.48 7.34 11.58
CA CYS A 63 -5.47 8.21 12.21
C CYS A 63 -6.15 7.50 13.40
N LYS A 64 -6.58 6.25 13.23
CA LYS A 64 -7.18 5.46 14.33
C LYS A 64 -6.24 5.28 15.53
N LEU A 65 -4.94 5.09 15.29
CA LEU A 65 -3.96 5.00 16.37
C LEU A 65 -3.73 6.36 17.05
N PHE A 66 -3.76 7.46 16.29
CA PHE A 66 -3.71 8.80 16.86
C PHE A 66 -4.96 9.14 17.67
N ASP A 67 -6.14 8.73 17.21
CA ASP A 67 -7.41 8.84 17.95
C ASP A 67 -7.32 8.09 19.30
N ALA A 68 -6.62 6.95 19.31
CA ALA A 68 -6.33 6.17 20.52
C ALA A 68 -5.20 6.75 21.39
N GLY A 69 -4.66 7.93 21.06
CA GLY A 69 -3.67 8.64 21.87
C GLY A 69 -2.21 8.22 21.65
N HIS A 70 -1.91 7.41 20.62
CA HIS A 70 -0.53 7.04 20.33
C HIS A 70 0.29 8.22 19.81
N THR A 71 1.54 8.31 20.25
CA THR A 71 2.54 9.23 19.67
C THR A 71 3.08 8.68 18.35
N PRO A 72 3.68 9.51 17.47
CA PRO A 72 4.26 9.04 16.20
C PRO A 72 5.23 7.86 16.34
N SER A 73 6.02 7.85 17.42
CA SER A 73 6.97 6.77 17.68
C SER A 73 6.25 5.49 18.06
N SER A 74 5.26 5.57 18.96
CA SER A 74 4.47 4.41 19.36
C SER A 74 3.69 3.85 18.17
N VAL A 75 3.04 4.71 17.37
CA VAL A 75 2.35 4.33 16.14
C VAL A 75 3.27 3.59 15.18
N TYR A 76 4.49 4.08 14.98
CA TYR A 76 5.46 3.42 14.11
C TYR A 76 5.69 1.98 14.56
N HIS A 77 6.01 1.74 15.83
CA HIS A 77 6.31 0.39 16.33
C HIS A 77 5.08 -0.52 16.28
N THR A 78 3.93 -0.05 16.78
CA THR A 78 2.69 -0.85 16.79
C THR A 78 2.26 -1.25 15.38
N TYR A 79 2.26 -0.30 14.44
CA TYR A 79 1.88 -0.61 13.06
C TYR A 79 2.93 -1.47 12.35
N TRP A 80 4.22 -1.23 12.61
CA TRP A 80 5.32 -1.98 12.02
C TRP A 80 5.26 -3.46 12.41
N GLU A 81 5.08 -3.76 13.69
CA GLU A 81 4.93 -5.14 14.20
C GLU A 81 3.74 -5.84 13.52
N GLN A 82 2.60 -5.15 13.42
CA GLN A 82 1.41 -5.69 12.75
C GLN A 82 1.66 -5.99 11.26
N GLN A 83 2.35 -5.10 10.53
CA GLN A 83 2.64 -5.33 9.11
C GLN A 83 3.74 -6.38 8.91
N GLN A 84 4.75 -6.45 9.78
CA GLN A 84 5.78 -7.48 9.68
C GLN A 84 5.20 -8.88 9.88
N LEU A 85 4.34 -9.08 10.87
CA LEU A 85 3.65 -10.35 11.07
C LEU A 85 2.77 -10.73 9.88
N LYS A 86 2.17 -9.74 9.22
CA LYS A 86 1.30 -9.96 8.07
C LYS A 86 2.06 -10.27 6.78
N TYR A 87 3.21 -9.65 6.57
CA TYR A 87 3.98 -9.69 5.32
C TYR A 87 5.38 -10.29 5.48
N GLU A 88 5.59 -11.13 6.50
CA GLU A 88 6.91 -11.69 6.86
C GLU A 88 7.67 -12.27 5.65
N ASN A 89 6.94 -12.93 4.75
CA ASN A 89 7.50 -13.58 3.56
C ASN A 89 7.42 -12.74 2.28
N ASP A 90 6.80 -11.56 2.31
CA ASP A 90 6.61 -10.69 1.14
C ASP A 90 7.50 -9.44 1.21
N LYS A 91 8.74 -9.61 0.75
CA LYS A 91 9.74 -8.53 0.68
C LYS A 91 9.28 -7.33 -0.15
N LYS A 92 8.39 -7.53 -1.14
CA LYS A 92 7.89 -6.41 -1.96
C LYS A 92 6.95 -5.53 -1.16
N MET A 93 6.07 -6.13 -0.38
CA MET A 93 5.15 -5.39 0.50
C MET A 93 5.89 -4.64 1.60
N LEU A 94 6.95 -5.24 2.17
CA LEU A 94 7.79 -4.58 3.17
C LEU A 94 8.57 -3.37 2.63
N ALA A 95 8.81 -3.31 1.32
CA ALA A 95 9.48 -2.18 0.69
C ALA A 95 8.51 -1.15 0.07
N ASP A 96 7.21 -1.44 0.02
CA ASP A 96 6.22 -0.50 -0.50
C ASP A 96 5.91 0.58 0.53
N ARG A 97 6.35 1.81 0.27
CA ARG A 97 6.05 2.95 1.16
C ARG A 97 4.55 3.24 1.27
N ALA A 98 3.74 2.81 0.29
CA ALA A 98 2.29 2.93 0.37
C ALA A 98 1.69 2.15 1.55
N VAL A 99 2.32 1.02 1.92
CA VAL A 99 1.90 0.11 3.00
C VAL A 99 2.79 0.29 4.23
N PHE A 100 4.08 0.54 4.02
CA PHE A 100 5.13 0.52 5.02
C PHE A 100 5.93 1.84 5.00
N PRO A 101 5.33 2.91 5.52
CA PRO A 101 5.87 4.25 5.36
C PRO A 101 7.02 4.54 6.33
N HIS A 102 7.84 5.53 5.97
CA HIS A 102 8.99 5.89 6.79
C HIS A 102 8.57 6.68 8.03
N LYS A 103 9.46 6.72 9.04
CA LYS A 103 9.24 7.52 10.25
C LYS A 103 8.94 9.00 9.96
N SER A 104 9.54 9.56 8.91
CA SER A 104 9.29 10.93 8.44
C SER A 104 7.85 11.14 7.97
N ASP A 105 7.27 10.15 7.27
CA ASP A 105 5.88 10.18 6.82
C ASP A 105 4.92 10.21 8.00
N ILE A 106 5.16 9.36 8.99
CA ILE A 106 4.31 9.29 10.20
C ILE A 106 4.36 10.59 10.98
N LYS A 107 5.55 11.20 11.12
CA LYS A 107 5.70 12.53 11.73
C LYS A 107 4.88 13.58 10.98
N TYR A 108 4.94 13.58 9.65
CA TYR A 108 4.16 14.49 8.81
C TYR A 108 2.65 14.26 8.93
N LEU A 109 2.20 13.00 8.91
CA LEU A 109 0.80 12.64 9.08
C LEU A 109 0.27 13.06 10.45
N HIS A 110 1.04 12.85 11.51
CA HIS A 110 0.67 13.31 12.85
C HIS A 110 0.57 14.83 12.93
N LYS A 111 1.48 15.58 12.28
CA LYS A 111 1.39 17.05 12.22
C LYS A 111 0.05 17.47 11.58
N LYS A 112 -0.28 16.93 10.40
CA LYS A 112 -1.54 17.20 9.70
C LYS A 112 -2.77 16.79 10.52
N TYR A 113 -2.68 15.64 11.20
CA TYR A 113 -3.73 15.16 12.08
C TYR A 113 -3.99 16.16 13.21
N ARG A 114 -2.94 16.65 13.90
CA ARG A 114 -3.10 17.65 14.97
C ARG A 114 -3.63 18.99 14.45
N GLU A 115 -3.14 19.47 13.32
CA GLU A 115 -3.64 20.71 12.68
C GLU A 115 -5.15 20.63 12.44
N LYS A 116 -5.66 19.47 12.03
CA LYS A 116 -7.09 19.24 11.75
C LYS A 116 -7.96 19.08 13.01
N HIS A 117 -7.46 18.43 14.06
CA HIS A 117 -8.29 18.01 15.21
C HIS A 117 -8.08 18.86 16.47
N ILE A 118 -6.90 19.48 16.62
CA ILE A 118 -6.52 20.27 17.81
C ILE A 118 -6.35 21.76 17.42
N GLY A 119 -6.11 22.03 16.14
CA GLY A 119 -5.75 23.35 15.62
C GLY A 119 -4.24 23.50 15.42
N ALA A 120 -3.84 24.48 14.61
CA ALA A 120 -2.42 24.77 14.41
C ALA A 120 -1.78 25.17 15.74
N PRO A 121 -0.56 24.67 16.06
CA PRO A 121 0.17 25.20 17.21
C PRO A 121 0.32 26.71 17.00
N MET A 122 -0.09 27.53 17.98
CA MET A 122 0.09 28.97 17.91
C MET A 122 1.53 29.25 17.49
N GLU A 123 1.71 29.89 16.34
CA GLU A 123 3.02 30.41 15.96
C GLU A 123 3.52 31.22 17.14
N LYS A 124 4.69 30.85 17.68
CA LYS A 124 5.40 31.70 18.62
C LYS A 124 5.76 32.96 17.83
N LYS A 125 4.85 33.92 17.80
CA LYS A 125 5.15 35.30 17.40
C LYS A 125 6.28 35.70 18.32
N TYR A 126 7.48 35.83 17.74
CA TYR A 126 8.64 36.29 18.46
C TYR A 126 8.26 37.60 19.15
N LEU A 127 8.31 37.59 20.48
CA LEU A 127 8.34 38.80 21.30
C LEU A 127 9.62 39.55 20.88
N THR A 128 9.47 40.41 19.87
CA THR A 128 10.41 41.49 19.60
C THR A 128 9.90 42.66 20.44
N GLY A 129 10.31 42.62 21.71
CA GLY A 129 10.30 43.78 22.61
C GLY A 129 11.73 44.26 22.78
#